data_AF-P0DKY8-F1
#
_entry.id   AF-P0DKY8-F1
#
_cell.length_a   1.000
_cell.length_b   1.000
_cell.length_c   1.000
_cell.angle_alpha   90.00
_cell.angle_beta   90.00
_cell.angle_gamma   90.00
#
_symmetry.space_group_name_H-M   'P 1'
#
loop_
_entity.id
_entity.type
_entity.pdbx_description
1 polymer ?
#
loop_
_entity_poly.entity_id
_entity_poly.type
_entity_poly.pdbx_seq_one_letter_code
_entity_poly.pdbx_strand_id
1 'polypeptide(L)'
;MSSDTGDRTWGHLAATEHYGRITDTTDYIQVDKENLKNDPYYNSSQASHCMIFARNNKKTFGVYNPRAAILMQMRFDGNLGFPGGLVDAGEDSIKALNRELTEEMNLDTSKHSVSESSYVVTHWSISKRLCLHFYALEVSLAELYEIEKRALLAKDYGSEVLGTIRMPLYTMGDGYRGFPTFLTTPS
;
A
#
# COMPACT_ATOMS: atom_id res chain seq x y z
N MET A 1 30.90 20.22 -10.20
CA MET A 1 29.92 19.62 -9.27
C MET A 1 29.57 18.26 -9.83
N SER A 2 29.68 17.20 -9.03
CA SER A 2 29.62 15.80 -9.47
C SER A 2 28.46 15.53 -10.43
N SER A 3 28.76 15.10 -11.66
CA SER A 3 27.79 14.73 -12.70
C SER A 3 27.51 13.22 -12.72
N ASP A 4 27.71 12.55 -11.59
CA ASP A 4 27.54 11.11 -11.47
C ASP A 4 26.68 10.82 -10.25
N THR A 5 25.37 10.90 -10.44
CA THR A 5 24.35 10.61 -9.42
C THR A 5 24.01 9.13 -9.33
N GLY A 6 24.95 8.23 -9.64
CA GLY A 6 24.78 6.82 -9.31
C GLY A 6 24.26 5.91 -10.41
N ASP A 7 23.28 6.26 -11.25
CA ASP A 7 22.54 5.16 -11.94
C ASP A 7 21.71 5.65 -13.12
N ARG A 8 22.17 5.34 -14.34
CA ARG A 8 21.35 5.47 -15.57
C ARG A 8 20.60 4.19 -15.91
N THR A 9 20.79 3.15 -15.11
CA THR A 9 20.15 1.84 -15.25
C THR A 9 19.91 1.31 -13.84
N TRP A 10 18.73 1.55 -13.28
CA TRP A 10 18.28 1.06 -11.97
C TRP A 10 18.06 -0.47 -11.94
N GLY A 11 18.86 -1.23 -12.70
CA GLY A 11 18.74 -2.67 -12.85
C GLY A 11 17.31 -3.10 -13.22
N HIS A 12 16.77 -4.04 -12.45
CA HIS A 12 15.43 -4.61 -12.64
C HIS A 12 14.30 -3.62 -12.30
N LEU A 13 14.56 -2.57 -11.49
CA LEU A 13 13.56 -1.58 -11.09
C LEU A 13 13.19 -0.63 -12.24
N ALA A 14 14.10 -0.44 -13.21
CA ALA A 14 13.84 0.46 -14.35
C ALA A 14 12.58 0.06 -15.14
N ALA A 15 12.25 -1.24 -15.19
CA ALA A 15 11.06 -1.74 -15.87
C ALA A 15 9.76 -1.40 -15.11
N THR A 16 9.82 -1.16 -13.80
CA THR A 16 8.65 -1.01 -12.92
C THR A 16 8.43 0.42 -12.45
N GLU A 17 9.40 1.33 -12.63
CA GLU A 17 9.30 2.75 -12.24
C GLU A 17 8.04 3.46 -12.75
N HIS A 18 7.57 3.11 -13.96
CA HIS A 18 6.41 3.74 -14.55
C HIS A 18 5.09 3.40 -13.82
N TYR A 19 5.06 2.35 -13.01
CA TYR A 19 3.87 1.94 -12.27
C TYR A 19 3.54 2.87 -11.10
N GLY A 20 4.54 3.52 -10.49
CA GLY A 20 4.34 4.38 -9.30
C GLY A 20 3.89 5.81 -9.60
N ARG A 21 3.72 6.21 -10.87
CA ARG A 21 3.37 7.60 -11.21
C ARG A 21 1.86 7.83 -11.25
N ILE A 22 1.44 9.02 -10.81
CA ILE A 22 0.06 9.51 -10.92
C ILE A 22 -0.40 9.42 -12.38
N THR A 23 -1.41 8.62 -12.62
CA THR A 23 -2.17 8.60 -13.87
C THR A 23 -3.50 9.30 -13.64
N ASP A 24 -4.10 9.83 -14.71
CA ASP A 24 -5.45 10.37 -14.69
C ASP A 24 -6.38 9.37 -13.99
N THR A 25 -7.21 9.83 -13.05
CA THR A 25 -8.19 8.96 -12.37
C THR A 25 -9.09 8.21 -13.34
N THR A 26 -9.30 8.71 -14.56
CA THR A 26 -10.05 8.00 -15.61
C THR A 26 -9.33 6.78 -16.19
N ASP A 27 -8.05 6.59 -15.84
CA ASP A 27 -7.24 5.44 -16.26
C ASP A 27 -7.63 4.14 -15.52
N TYR A 28 -8.31 4.26 -14.38
CA TYR A 28 -8.65 3.13 -13.52
C TYR A 28 -10.09 2.69 -13.72
N ILE A 29 -10.28 1.42 -14.10
CA ILE A 29 -11.58 0.78 -14.20
C ILE A 29 -11.68 -0.28 -13.11
N GLN A 30 -12.74 -0.24 -12.30
CA GLN A 30 -13.00 -1.34 -11.37
C GLN A 30 -13.37 -2.61 -12.14
N VAL A 31 -12.73 -3.74 -11.80
CA VAL A 31 -12.96 -5.04 -12.44
C VAL A 31 -13.66 -5.98 -11.45
N ASP A 32 -14.76 -6.58 -11.89
CA ASP A 32 -15.42 -7.64 -11.14
C ASP A 32 -14.54 -8.89 -11.06
N LYS A 33 -14.53 -9.56 -9.91
CA LYS A 33 -13.70 -10.76 -9.67
C LYS A 33 -13.86 -11.84 -10.75
N GLU A 34 -15.09 -12.04 -11.21
CA GLU A 34 -15.42 -13.05 -12.22
C GLU A 34 -14.74 -12.78 -13.57
N ASN A 35 -14.40 -11.52 -13.85
CA ASN A 35 -13.77 -11.08 -15.08
C ASN A 35 -12.23 -11.17 -15.02
N LEU A 36 -11.61 -11.31 -13.85
CA LEU A 36 -10.14 -11.33 -13.71
C LEU A 36 -9.46 -12.50 -14.46
N LYS A 37 -10.21 -13.57 -14.73
CA LYS A 37 -9.75 -14.71 -15.54
C LYS A 37 -9.76 -14.46 -17.06
N ASN A 38 -10.31 -13.33 -17.49
CA ASN A 38 -10.42 -12.96 -18.90
C ASN A 38 -9.29 -12.01 -19.30
N ASP A 39 -8.96 -11.99 -20.59
CA ASP A 39 -8.11 -10.95 -21.14
C ASP A 39 -8.81 -9.58 -21.12
N PRO A 40 -8.06 -8.48 -20.91
CA PRO A 40 -6.60 -8.41 -20.77
C PRO A 40 -6.07 -8.67 -19.35
N TYR A 41 -6.95 -8.88 -18.36
CA TYR A 41 -6.62 -8.87 -16.94
C TYR A 41 -5.82 -10.08 -16.49
N TYR A 42 -6.07 -11.26 -17.05
CA TYR A 42 -5.36 -12.47 -16.64
C TYR A 42 -3.88 -12.45 -17.05
N ASN A 43 -3.59 -11.95 -18.26
CA ASN A 43 -2.26 -11.92 -18.85
C ASN A 43 -1.50 -10.59 -18.62
N SER A 44 -2.04 -9.70 -17.78
CA SER A 44 -1.40 -8.44 -17.45
C SER A 44 -0.46 -8.56 -16.25
N SER A 45 0.38 -7.55 -16.05
CA SER A 45 1.06 -7.35 -14.76
C SER A 45 0.01 -7.25 -13.66
N GLN A 46 0.35 -7.74 -12.47
CA GLN A 46 -0.51 -7.69 -11.29
C GLN A 46 0.28 -7.06 -10.14
N ALA A 47 -0.41 -6.30 -9.30
CA ALA A 47 0.11 -5.86 -8.00
C ALA A 47 -0.97 -6.04 -6.94
N SER A 48 -0.55 -6.37 -5.72
CA SER A 48 -1.44 -6.57 -4.58
C SER A 48 -0.98 -5.72 -3.42
N HIS A 49 -1.89 -4.95 -2.83
CA HIS A 49 -1.60 -4.11 -1.66
C HIS A 49 -2.67 -4.27 -0.57
N CYS A 50 -2.30 -3.99 0.67
CA CYS A 50 -3.16 -4.19 1.83
C CYS A 50 -3.27 -2.94 2.71
N MET A 51 -4.51 -2.55 3.03
CA MET A 51 -4.81 -1.64 4.13
C MET A 51 -4.82 -2.39 5.46
N ILE A 52 -3.77 -2.26 6.26
CA ILE A 52 -3.77 -2.73 7.65
C ILE A 52 -4.37 -1.64 8.53
N PHE A 53 -5.45 -1.95 9.25
CA PHE A 53 -6.15 -0.95 10.06
C PHE A 53 -6.71 -1.51 11.37
N ALA A 54 -6.94 -0.61 12.32
CA ALA A 54 -7.65 -0.90 13.56
C ALA A 54 -8.68 0.18 13.85
N ARG A 55 -9.87 -0.20 14.32
CA ARG A 55 -10.86 0.78 14.80
C ARG A 55 -10.33 1.52 16.02
N ASN A 56 -10.53 2.83 16.06
CA ASN A 56 -10.03 3.69 17.12
C ASN A 56 -11.03 4.81 17.42
N ASN A 57 -11.70 4.69 18.57
CA ASN A 57 -12.63 5.71 19.07
C ASN A 57 -12.00 6.65 20.11
N LYS A 58 -10.69 6.51 20.40
CA LYS A 58 -10.00 7.39 21.34
C LYS A 58 -9.70 8.72 20.64
N LYS A 59 -10.19 9.81 21.21
CA LYS A 59 -9.98 11.15 20.65
C LYS A 59 -8.51 11.55 20.65
N THR A 60 -8.02 12.00 19.50
CA THR A 60 -6.73 12.70 19.36
C THR A 60 -6.84 14.07 20.02
N PHE A 61 -5.87 14.40 20.88
CA PHE A 61 -5.86 15.63 21.69
C PHE A 61 -7.13 15.84 22.54
N GLY A 62 -7.89 14.78 22.82
CA GLY A 62 -9.15 14.85 23.57
C GLY A 62 -10.33 15.46 22.79
N VAL A 63 -10.13 15.91 21.56
CA VAL A 63 -11.14 16.64 20.76
C VAL A 63 -11.51 15.96 19.46
N TYR A 64 -10.54 15.43 18.70
CA TYR A 64 -10.78 14.93 17.35
C TYR A 64 -10.99 13.42 17.35
N ASN A 65 -12.07 12.92 16.75
CA ASN A 65 -12.33 11.48 16.69
C ASN A 65 -11.71 10.87 15.41
N PRO A 66 -10.64 10.06 15.50
CA PRO A 66 -9.97 9.50 14.32
C PRO A 66 -10.76 8.36 13.66
N ARG A 67 -11.71 7.71 14.36
CA ARG A 67 -12.48 6.53 13.90
C ARG A 67 -11.67 5.25 13.66
N ALA A 68 -10.48 5.35 13.07
CA ALA A 68 -9.55 4.25 12.86
C ALA A 68 -8.09 4.75 12.88
N ALA A 69 -7.16 3.80 13.01
CA ALA A 69 -5.77 3.97 12.66
C ALA A 69 -5.49 3.10 11.42
N ILE A 70 -4.89 3.68 10.39
CA ILE A 70 -4.54 3.01 9.13
C ILE A 70 -3.04 3.17 8.91
N LEU A 71 -2.36 2.09 8.56
CA LEU A 71 -0.93 2.11 8.21
C LEU A 71 -0.75 2.35 6.70
N MET A 72 0.17 3.25 6.38
CA MET A 72 0.74 3.47 5.05
C MET A 72 2.26 3.53 5.17
N GLN A 73 2.98 3.56 4.06
CA GLN A 73 4.43 3.62 4.00
C GLN A 73 4.91 4.73 3.09
N MET A 74 5.99 5.40 3.50
CA MET A 74 6.83 6.15 2.58
C MET A 74 7.66 5.16 1.76
N ARG A 75 7.50 5.18 0.44
CA ARG A 75 8.26 4.33 -0.48
C ARG A 75 9.59 4.98 -0.88
N PHE A 76 10.48 4.18 -1.47
CA PHE A 76 11.77 4.65 -2.00
C PHE A 76 11.66 5.77 -3.03
N ASP A 77 10.55 5.84 -3.77
CA ASP A 77 10.26 6.84 -4.80
C ASP A 77 9.71 8.16 -4.22
N GLY A 78 9.54 8.26 -2.90
CA GLY A 78 9.06 9.45 -2.20
C GLY A 78 7.53 9.60 -2.17
N ASN A 79 6.78 8.62 -2.68
CA ASN A 79 5.33 8.60 -2.59
C ASN A 79 4.85 7.78 -1.38
N LEU A 80 3.64 8.07 -0.93
CA LEU A 80 2.94 7.27 0.08
C LEU A 80 2.14 6.14 -0.57
N GLY A 81 2.33 4.92 -0.08
CA GLY A 81 1.62 3.73 -0.55
C GLY A 81 1.08 2.86 0.59
N PHE A 82 0.27 1.88 0.22
CA PHE A 82 -0.01 0.75 1.10
C PHE A 82 1.06 -0.32 0.93
N PRO A 83 1.34 -1.13 1.96
CA PRO A 83 2.28 -2.24 1.85
C PRO A 83 1.77 -3.30 0.87
N GLY A 84 2.71 -3.92 0.16
CA GLY A 84 2.47 -4.84 -0.93
C GLY A 84 3.37 -4.55 -2.14
N GLY A 85 3.13 -5.26 -3.23
CA GLY A 85 4.04 -5.22 -4.36
C GLY A 85 3.50 -5.90 -5.61
N LEU A 86 4.38 -6.06 -6.58
CA LEU A 86 4.08 -6.81 -7.80
C LEU A 86 3.93 -8.30 -7.48
N VAL A 87 3.05 -8.97 -8.23
CA VAL A 87 2.87 -10.42 -8.15
C VAL A 87 3.65 -11.06 -9.29
N ASP A 88 4.48 -12.04 -8.99
CA ASP A 88 5.25 -12.76 -9.99
C ASP A 88 4.34 -13.56 -10.94
N ALA A 89 4.79 -13.76 -12.17
CA ALA A 89 4.02 -14.48 -13.17
C ALA A 89 3.68 -15.91 -12.71
N GLY A 90 2.38 -16.20 -12.60
CA GLY A 90 1.87 -17.50 -12.14
C GLY A 90 1.81 -17.66 -10.62
N GLU A 91 2.17 -16.65 -9.84
CA GLU A 91 1.97 -16.63 -8.39
C GLU A 91 0.52 -16.25 -8.04
N ASP A 92 0.01 -16.81 -6.94
CA ASP A 92 -1.28 -16.41 -6.37
C ASP A 92 -1.15 -15.04 -5.67
N SER A 93 -2.07 -14.11 -5.97
CA SER A 93 -2.03 -12.74 -5.46
C SER A 93 -2.03 -12.65 -3.94
N ILE A 94 -2.75 -13.54 -3.24
CA ILE A 94 -2.81 -13.54 -1.77
C ILE A 94 -1.49 -14.06 -1.19
N LYS A 95 -0.93 -15.11 -1.79
CA LYS A 95 0.37 -15.65 -1.36
C LYS A 95 1.48 -14.62 -1.57
N ALA A 96 1.52 -13.98 -2.73
CA ALA A 96 2.45 -12.90 -3.04
C ALA A 96 2.31 -11.76 -2.03
N LEU A 97 1.08 -11.28 -1.78
CA LEU A 97 0.84 -10.21 -0.82
C LEU A 97 1.30 -10.57 0.60
N ASN A 98 1.02 -11.78 1.10
CA ASN A 98 1.50 -12.17 2.44
C ASN A 98 3.03 -12.25 2.52
N ARG A 99 3.71 -12.63 1.42
CA ARG A 99 5.17 -12.56 1.31
C ARG A 99 5.63 -11.09 1.40
N GLU A 100 5.09 -10.20 0.58
CA GLU A 100 5.43 -8.76 0.60
C GLU A 100 5.23 -8.15 1.99
N LEU A 101 4.09 -8.41 2.65
CA LEU A 101 3.83 -7.91 4.02
C LEU A 101 4.85 -8.42 5.06
N THR A 102 5.41 -9.61 4.84
CA THR A 102 6.47 -10.13 5.71
C THR A 102 7.78 -9.39 5.46
N GLU A 103 8.11 -9.11 4.19
CA GLU A 103 9.36 -8.47 3.79
C GLU A 103 9.38 -6.96 4.13
N GLU A 104 8.28 -6.26 3.86
CA GLU A 104 8.13 -4.80 4.04
C GLU A 104 7.72 -4.36 5.45
N MET A 105 7.02 -5.23 6.20
CA MET A 105 6.48 -4.88 7.52
C MET A 105 6.88 -5.83 8.65
N ASN A 106 7.61 -6.91 8.36
CA ASN A 106 7.87 -7.97 9.32
C ASN A 106 6.57 -8.49 9.95
N LEU A 107 5.51 -8.59 9.14
CA LEU A 107 4.20 -9.06 9.56
C LEU A 107 4.29 -10.54 9.95
N ASP A 108 3.78 -10.88 11.13
CA ASP A 108 3.65 -12.27 11.57
C ASP A 108 2.42 -12.89 10.90
N THR A 109 2.61 -13.48 9.72
CA THR A 109 1.54 -14.09 8.91
C THR A 109 0.88 -15.31 9.57
N SER A 110 1.47 -15.85 10.64
CA SER A 110 0.81 -16.87 11.47
C SER A 110 -0.32 -16.30 12.34
N LYS A 111 -0.30 -15.00 12.60
CA LYS A 111 -1.32 -14.26 13.39
C LYS A 111 -2.20 -13.39 12.51
N HIS A 112 -1.60 -12.75 11.51
CA HIS A 112 -2.23 -11.76 10.65
C HIS A 112 -1.95 -12.13 9.20
N SER A 113 -2.84 -12.90 8.60
CA SER A 113 -2.75 -13.25 7.18
C SER A 113 -3.85 -12.56 6.39
N VAL A 114 -3.48 -12.04 5.22
CA VAL A 114 -4.45 -11.63 4.21
C VAL A 114 -5.03 -12.89 3.60
N SER A 115 -6.35 -12.89 3.39
CA SER A 115 -7.06 -13.99 2.74
C SER A 115 -8.11 -13.45 1.79
N GLU A 116 -8.88 -14.36 1.18
CA GLU A 116 -9.94 -13.99 0.25
C GLU A 116 -11.03 -13.13 0.91
N SER A 117 -11.27 -13.30 2.22
CA SER A 117 -12.20 -12.45 2.99
C SER A 117 -11.71 -11.02 3.21
N SER A 118 -10.40 -10.79 3.03
CA SER A 118 -9.79 -9.47 3.10
C SER A 118 -9.92 -8.70 1.79
N TYR A 119 -10.37 -9.32 0.70
CA TYR A 119 -10.50 -8.65 -0.60
C TYR A 119 -11.50 -7.50 -0.55
N VAL A 120 -11.12 -6.36 -1.14
CA VAL A 120 -11.98 -5.19 -1.27
C VAL A 120 -12.33 -4.96 -2.74
N VAL A 121 -11.33 -4.74 -3.59
CA VAL A 121 -11.53 -4.31 -4.97
C VAL A 121 -10.32 -4.62 -5.85
N THR A 122 -10.54 -4.77 -7.16
CA THR A 122 -9.48 -4.73 -8.17
C THR A 122 -9.74 -3.58 -9.12
N HIS A 123 -8.70 -2.79 -9.39
CA HIS A 123 -8.72 -1.80 -10.46
C HIS A 123 -7.78 -2.22 -11.59
N TRP A 124 -8.17 -1.93 -12.82
CA TRP A 124 -7.35 -2.05 -14.01
C TRP A 124 -6.84 -0.67 -14.41
N SER A 125 -5.53 -0.50 -14.49
CA SER A 125 -4.91 0.65 -15.16
C SER A 125 -4.75 0.35 -16.63
N ILE A 126 -5.49 1.08 -17.47
CA ILE A 126 -5.47 0.91 -18.93
C ILE A 126 -4.08 1.22 -19.48
N SER A 127 -3.52 2.37 -19.10
CA SER A 127 -2.25 2.88 -19.61
C SER A 127 -1.06 2.01 -19.20
N LYS A 128 -1.06 1.47 -17.97
CA LYS A 128 0.04 0.64 -17.44
C LYS A 128 -0.14 -0.84 -17.76
N ARG A 129 -1.31 -1.23 -18.25
CA ARG A 129 -1.73 -2.63 -18.38
C ARG A 129 -1.45 -3.41 -17.09
N LEU A 130 -1.95 -2.88 -15.97
CA LEU A 130 -1.70 -3.37 -14.62
C LEU A 130 -3.00 -3.57 -13.84
N CYS A 131 -3.20 -4.77 -13.30
CA CYS A 131 -4.26 -5.07 -12.34
C CYS A 131 -3.76 -4.76 -10.92
N LEU A 132 -4.54 -4.00 -10.17
CA LEU A 132 -4.26 -3.54 -8.81
C LEU A 132 -5.28 -4.15 -7.86
N HIS A 133 -4.90 -5.22 -7.19
CA HIS A 133 -5.72 -5.86 -6.17
C HIS A 133 -5.54 -5.16 -4.83
N PHE A 134 -6.66 -4.83 -4.19
CA PHE A 134 -6.67 -4.14 -2.90
C PHE A 134 -7.40 -4.96 -1.85
N TYR A 135 -6.73 -5.12 -0.71
CA TYR A 135 -7.20 -5.88 0.43
C TYR A 135 -7.25 -5.00 1.68
N ALA A 136 -8.03 -5.40 2.68
CA ALA A 136 -8.09 -4.77 3.98
C ALA A 136 -8.00 -5.81 5.09
N LEU A 137 -7.07 -5.58 6.02
CA LEU A 137 -6.82 -6.44 7.17
C LEU A 137 -7.12 -5.66 8.46
N GLU A 138 -8.27 -5.97 9.07
CA GLU A 138 -8.65 -5.42 10.37
C GLU A 138 -7.91 -6.16 11.50
N VAL A 139 -7.22 -5.41 12.35
CA VAL A 139 -6.52 -5.90 13.55
C VAL A 139 -6.97 -5.09 14.78
N SER A 140 -6.66 -5.57 15.99
CA SER A 140 -6.84 -4.76 17.18
C SER A 140 -5.85 -3.60 17.22
N LEU A 141 -6.18 -2.54 17.96
CA LEU A 141 -5.30 -1.38 18.09
C LEU A 141 -3.95 -1.73 18.73
N ALA A 142 -3.92 -2.71 19.63
CA ALA A 142 -2.68 -3.20 20.24
C ALA A 142 -1.79 -3.92 19.22
N GLU A 143 -2.39 -4.77 18.38
CA GLU A 143 -1.69 -5.47 17.29
C GLU A 143 -1.18 -4.49 16.24
N LEU A 144 -1.96 -3.48 15.86
CA LEU A 144 -1.51 -2.43 14.93
C LEU A 144 -0.25 -1.72 15.44
N TYR A 145 -0.17 -1.45 16.74
CA TYR A 145 1.01 -0.82 17.35
C TYR A 145 2.22 -1.74 17.33
N GLU A 146 2.00 -3.05 17.48
CA GLU A 146 3.08 -4.02 17.41
C GLU A 146 3.59 -4.21 15.98
N ILE A 147 2.68 -4.27 15.01
CA ILE A 147 3.02 -4.29 13.58
C ILE A 147 3.86 -3.06 13.21
N GLU A 148 3.44 -1.87 13.63
CA GLU A 148 4.19 -0.63 13.35
C GLU A 148 5.60 -0.64 13.95
N LYS A 149 5.79 -1.14 15.18
CA LYS A 149 7.14 -1.29 15.76
C LYS A 149 7.99 -2.28 15.00
N ARG A 150 7.40 -3.42 14.60
CA ARG A 150 8.11 -4.49 13.88
C ARG A 150 8.49 -4.08 12.46
N ALA A 151 7.77 -3.16 11.85
CA ALA A 151 8.11 -2.62 10.53
C ALA A 151 9.51 -1.98 10.48
N LEU A 152 10.02 -1.47 11.61
CA LEU A 152 11.40 -0.96 11.70
C LEU A 152 12.47 -2.07 11.62
N LEU A 153 12.07 -3.32 11.79
CA LEU A 153 12.90 -4.52 11.71
C LEU A 153 12.63 -5.31 10.43
N ALA A 154 11.84 -4.76 9.52
CA ALA A 154 11.51 -5.39 8.24
C ALA A 154 12.75 -5.46 7.35
N LYS A 155 12.76 -6.46 6.46
CA LYS A 155 13.87 -6.71 5.54
C LYS A 155 14.11 -5.51 4.63
N ASP A 156 13.02 -4.89 4.17
CA ASP A 156 13.09 -3.80 3.18
C ASP A 156 13.03 -2.40 3.81
N TYR A 157 13.11 -2.33 5.14
CA TYR A 157 13.22 -1.06 5.85
C TYR A 157 14.56 -0.38 5.54
N GLY A 158 14.51 0.84 5.01
CA GLY A 158 15.65 1.62 4.57
C GLY A 158 16.06 1.41 3.11
N SER A 159 15.41 0.49 2.39
CA SER A 159 15.57 0.32 0.94
C SER A 159 14.27 0.69 0.22
N GLU A 160 13.32 -0.23 0.14
CA GLU A 160 12.04 -0.05 -0.57
C GLU A 160 11.03 0.74 0.27
N VAL A 161 11.11 0.58 1.60
CA VAL A 161 10.25 1.24 2.59
C VAL A 161 11.10 2.16 3.47
N LEU A 162 10.81 3.46 3.43
CA LEU A 162 11.52 4.48 4.21
C LEU A 162 10.85 4.76 5.57
N GLY A 163 9.64 4.28 5.78
CA GLY A 163 8.99 4.31 7.09
C GLY A 163 7.48 4.16 7.05
N THR A 164 6.95 3.54 8.10
CA THR A 164 5.51 3.39 8.32
C THR A 164 4.95 4.65 8.97
N ILE A 165 3.77 5.07 8.50
CA ILE A 165 3.04 6.23 9.00
C ILE A 165 1.58 5.87 9.27
N ARG A 166 0.92 6.66 10.12
CA ARG A 166 -0.52 6.55 10.37
C ARG A 166 -1.28 7.66 9.69
N MET A 167 -2.33 7.30 8.96
CA MET A 167 -3.23 8.25 8.33
C MET A 167 -4.04 9.04 9.40
N PRO A 168 -4.01 10.38 9.39
CA PRO A 168 -4.76 11.19 10.34
C PRO A 168 -6.22 11.31 9.89
N LEU A 169 -7.07 10.38 10.29
CA LEU A 169 -8.51 10.35 9.94
C LEU A 169 -9.37 11.34 10.74
N TYR A 170 -8.88 12.57 10.90
CA TYR A 170 -9.58 13.67 11.53
C TYR A 170 -9.30 14.97 10.78
N THR A 171 -10.25 15.89 10.82
CA THR A 171 -10.06 17.26 10.31
C THR A 171 -10.01 18.22 11.49
N MET A 172 -8.98 19.05 11.55
CA MET A 172 -8.82 20.06 12.59
C MET A 172 -9.83 21.19 12.42
N GLY A 173 -9.89 22.09 13.40
CA GLY A 173 -10.90 23.16 13.45
C GLY A 173 -10.85 24.19 12.31
N ASP A 174 -9.79 24.21 11.51
CA ASP A 174 -9.67 25.05 10.31
C ASP A 174 -10.25 24.40 9.04
N GLY A 175 -10.74 23.17 9.13
CA GLY A 175 -11.30 22.45 7.98
C GLY A 175 -10.25 21.91 6.99
N TYR A 176 -8.95 22.08 7.27
CA TYR A 176 -7.87 21.73 6.34
C TYR A 176 -6.86 20.75 6.94
N ARG A 177 -6.32 21.03 8.12
CA ARG A 177 -5.26 20.17 8.70
C ARG A 177 -5.80 18.81 9.14
N GLY A 178 -4.94 17.79 9.05
CA GLY A 178 -5.30 16.38 9.31
C GLY A 178 -5.53 15.64 8.00
N PHE A 179 -6.68 14.97 7.85
CA PHE A 179 -6.99 14.16 6.67
C PHE A 179 -6.94 14.94 5.35
N PRO A 180 -7.53 16.15 5.22
CA PRO A 180 -7.50 16.87 3.95
C PRO A 180 -6.08 17.25 3.53
N THR A 181 -5.24 17.75 4.44
CA THR A 181 -3.82 17.99 4.14
C THR A 181 -3.09 16.69 3.80
N PHE A 182 -3.37 15.59 4.52
CA PHE A 182 -2.76 14.29 4.22
C PHE A 182 -3.06 13.84 2.79
N LEU A 183 -4.27 14.04 2.27
CA LEU A 183 -4.62 13.71 0.88
C LEU A 183 -3.91 14.58 -0.18
N THR A 184 -3.13 15.58 0.22
CA THR A 184 -2.31 16.38 -0.70
C THR A 184 -0.86 15.90 -0.80
N THR A 185 -0.46 14.91 0.01
CA THR A 185 0.87 14.31 -0.11
C THR A 185 0.96 13.47 -1.38
N PRO A 186 2.13 13.43 -2.05
CA PRO A 186 2.35 12.53 -3.19
C PRO A 186 2.04 11.08 -2.82
N SER A 187 1.21 10.42 -3.64
CA SER A 187 0.74 9.04 -3.47
C SER A 187 0.55 8.38 -4.83
#